data_AF-A0A7W1SKU9-F1
#
_entry.id   AF-A0A7W1SKU9-F1
#
_cell.length_a   1.000
_cell.length_b   1.000
_cell.length_c   1.000
_cell.angle_alpha   90.00
_cell.angle_beta   90.00
_cell.angle_gamma   90.00
#
_symmetry.space_group_name_H-M   'P 1'
#
loop_
_entity.id
_entity.type
_entity.pdbx_description
1 polymer ?
#
loop_
_entity_poly.entity_id
_entity_poly.type
_entity_poly.pdbx_seq_one_letter_code
_entity_poly.pdbx_strand_id
1 'polypeptide(L)'
;MKLLPLEYAGNVRIGFTMVEVIVVLVLLALASAIVAPSLFTSHPEESSEMRAIVGRVRTAAIRRGETVRLRIGQTGAWQAVAGTSSGGELLMSGQLSGLPADLTDLILSPVGTCAPAVGSVWPDALAAFDPLTCEPPPR
;
A
#
# COMPACT_ATOMS: atom_id res chain seq x y z
N MET A 1 64.52 -39.34 26.47
CA MET A 1 63.77 -38.75 25.35
C MET A 1 62.32 -38.59 25.78
N LYS A 2 61.83 -37.35 25.77
CA LYS A 2 60.53 -36.92 26.29
C LYS A 2 59.45 -37.20 25.24
N LEU A 3 58.37 -37.87 25.63
CA LEU A 3 57.15 -38.02 24.84
C LEU A 3 56.46 -36.66 24.71
N LEU A 4 56.07 -36.26 23.50
CA LEU A 4 55.09 -35.18 23.29
C LEU A 4 53.77 -35.82 22.83
N PRO A 5 52.66 -35.53 23.49
CA PRO A 5 51.36 -36.11 23.19
C PRO A 5 50.73 -35.43 21.97
N LEU A 6 50.00 -36.23 21.19
CA LEU A 6 49.19 -35.80 20.07
C LEU A 6 48.18 -34.74 20.51
N GLU A 7 48.26 -33.54 19.93
CA GLU A 7 47.19 -32.55 19.97
C GLU A 7 45.95 -33.12 19.28
N TYR A 8 44.98 -33.53 20.09
CA TYR A 8 43.65 -33.91 19.63
C TYR A 8 42.89 -32.63 19.31
N ALA A 9 42.95 -32.17 18.06
CA ALA A 9 42.12 -31.09 17.54
C ALA A 9 40.66 -31.56 17.49
N GLY A 10 39.98 -31.50 18.64
CA GLY A 10 38.56 -31.76 18.74
C GLY A 10 37.79 -30.64 18.04
N ASN A 11 37.09 -30.96 16.96
CA ASN A 11 36.09 -30.09 16.36
C ASN A 11 35.03 -29.77 17.43
N VAL A 12 35.06 -28.56 18.00
CA VAL A 12 34.05 -28.09 18.94
C VAL A 12 32.76 -27.85 18.16
N ARG A 13 31.87 -28.85 18.15
CA ARG A 13 30.51 -28.66 17.66
C ARG A 13 29.74 -27.88 18.72
N ILE A 14 29.60 -26.57 18.50
CA ILE A 14 28.74 -25.71 19.30
C ILE A 14 27.31 -25.96 18.82
N GLY A 15 26.49 -26.58 19.67
CA GLY A 15 25.07 -26.78 19.41
C GLY A 15 24.28 -25.55 19.81
N PHE A 16 23.36 -25.12 18.96
CA PHE A 16 22.38 -24.09 19.29
C PHE A 16 21.24 -24.70 20.10
N THR A 17 20.81 -24.01 21.15
CA THR A 17 19.61 -24.42 21.89
C THR A 17 18.34 -24.05 21.11
N MET A 18 17.26 -24.81 21.26
CA MET A 18 15.97 -24.46 20.66
C MET A 18 15.50 -23.05 21.06
N VAL A 19 15.75 -22.69 22.33
CA VAL A 19 15.38 -21.36 22.87
C VAL A 19 16.17 -20.26 22.18
N GLU A 20 17.46 -20.45 21.95
CA GLU A 20 18.32 -19.47 21.27
C GLU A 20 17.87 -19.22 19.84
N VAL A 21 17.52 -20.28 19.09
CA VAL A 21 16.99 -20.15 17.73
C VAL A 21 15.65 -19.41 17.74
N ILE A 22 14.74 -19.74 18.66
CA ILE A 22 13.44 -19.05 18.78
C ILE A 22 13.65 -17.56 19.07
N VAL A 23 14.53 -17.21 20.01
CA VAL A 23 14.82 -15.81 20.35
C VAL A 23 15.35 -15.06 19.13
N VAL A 24 16.30 -15.65 18.39
CA VAL A 24 16.84 -15.03 17.17
C VAL A 24 15.75 -14.81 16.12
N LEU A 25 14.85 -15.79 15.91
CA LEU A 25 13.74 -15.64 14.98
C LEU A 25 12.76 -14.53 15.39
N VAL A 26 12.45 -14.42 16.68
CA VAL A 26 11.60 -13.34 17.20
C VAL A 26 12.27 -11.98 17.00
N LEU A 27 13.57 -11.87 17.28
CA LEU A 27 14.31 -10.63 17.07
C LEU A 27 14.37 -10.25 15.58
N LEU A 28 14.55 -11.21 14.69
CA LEU A 28 14.51 -10.98 13.24
C LEU A 28 13.11 -10.56 12.76
N ALA A 29 12.05 -11.15 13.30
CA ALA A 29 10.67 -10.76 12.98
C ALA A 29 10.36 -9.33 13.47
N LEU A 30 10.82 -8.96 14.66
CA LEU A 30 10.67 -7.59 15.16
C LEU A 30 11.49 -6.60 14.32
N ALA A 31 12.72 -6.94 13.99
CA ALA A 31 13.56 -6.10 13.13
C ALA A 31 12.95 -5.93 11.73
N SER A 32 12.43 -7.01 11.13
CA SER A 32 11.79 -6.95 9.81
C SER A 32 10.49 -6.15 9.84
N ALA A 33 9.69 -6.23 10.91
CA ALA A 33 8.49 -5.41 11.07
C ALA A 33 8.80 -3.90 11.05
N ILE A 34 9.97 -3.49 11.53
CA ILE A 34 10.41 -2.09 11.54
C ILE A 34 11.01 -1.69 10.18
N VAL A 35 11.80 -2.57 9.56
CA VAL A 35 12.52 -2.25 8.31
C VAL A 35 11.64 -2.38 7.07
N ALA A 36 10.73 -3.36 7.03
CA ALA A 36 9.92 -3.65 5.86
C ALA A 36 9.18 -2.42 5.30
N PRO A 37 8.50 -1.57 6.11
CA PRO A 37 7.81 -0.38 5.62
C PRO A 37 8.72 0.59 4.86
N SER A 38 10.00 0.71 5.26
CA SER A 38 10.95 1.62 4.63
C SER A 38 11.40 1.18 3.24
N LEU A 39 11.26 -0.11 2.93
CA LEU A 39 11.59 -0.67 1.62
C LEU A 39 10.45 -0.49 0.61
N PHE A 40 9.21 -0.30 1.09
CA PHE A 40 8.06 0.03 0.26
C PHE A 40 8.04 1.53 -0.02
N THR A 41 9.01 2.03 -0.79
CA THR A 41 8.99 3.41 -1.27
C THR A 41 7.96 3.54 -2.39
N SER A 42 6.80 4.13 -2.09
CA SER A 42 5.82 4.51 -3.12
C SER A 42 6.48 5.50 -4.08
N HIS A 43 6.41 5.25 -5.40
CA HIS A 43 7.07 6.11 -6.38
C HIS A 43 6.48 7.54 -6.33
N PRO A 44 7.30 8.60 -6.20
CA PRO A 44 6.81 9.97 -6.03
C PRO A 44 5.89 10.46 -7.16
N GLU A 45 6.22 10.09 -8.40
CA GLU A 45 5.48 10.44 -9.61
C GLU A 45 4.04 9.89 -9.57
N GLU A 46 3.88 8.65 -9.14
CA GLU A 46 2.60 7.94 -9.07
C GLU A 46 1.62 8.60 -8.08
N SER A 47 2.13 9.06 -6.93
CA SER A 47 1.34 9.79 -5.92
C SER A 47 0.81 11.14 -6.44
N SER A 48 1.46 11.71 -7.44
CA SER A 48 1.14 13.03 -8.00
C SER A 48 0.02 12.92 -9.04
N GLU A 49 0.07 11.90 -9.90
CA GLU A 49 -0.94 11.62 -10.92
C GLU A 49 -2.27 11.21 -10.27
N MET A 50 -2.21 10.37 -9.24
CA MET A 50 -3.37 9.98 -8.43
C MET A 50 -4.04 11.19 -7.76
N ARG A 51 -3.25 12.08 -7.13
CA ARG A 51 -3.76 13.33 -6.56
C ARG A 51 -4.47 14.19 -7.59
N ALA A 52 -3.90 14.33 -8.79
CA ALA A 52 -4.50 15.12 -9.86
C ALA A 52 -5.84 14.52 -10.33
N ILE A 53 -6.00 13.20 -10.33
CA ILE A 53 -7.26 12.53 -10.67
C ILE A 53 -8.29 12.71 -9.56
N VAL A 54 -7.93 12.40 -8.31
CA VAL A 54 -8.81 12.60 -7.14
C VAL A 54 -9.30 14.05 -7.07
N GLY A 55 -8.43 15.03 -7.30
CA GLY A 55 -8.80 16.45 -7.35
C GLY A 55 -9.79 16.79 -8.48
N ARG A 56 -9.59 16.24 -9.68
CA ARG A 56 -10.51 16.42 -10.81
C ARG A 56 -11.88 15.78 -10.55
N VAL A 57 -11.90 14.55 -10.04
CA VAL A 57 -13.12 13.82 -9.71
C VAL A 57 -13.88 14.51 -8.58
N ARG A 58 -13.18 14.98 -7.53
CA ARG A 58 -13.78 15.78 -6.45
C ARG A 58 -14.39 17.07 -6.99
N THR A 59 -13.71 17.78 -7.89
CA THR A 59 -14.26 18.99 -8.49
C THR A 59 -15.56 18.70 -9.24
N ALA A 60 -15.66 17.55 -9.91
CA ALA A 60 -16.90 17.11 -10.53
C ALA A 60 -18.00 16.78 -9.50
N ALA A 61 -17.64 16.10 -8.40
CA ALA A 61 -18.56 15.84 -7.28
C ALA A 61 -19.12 17.15 -6.69
N ILE A 62 -18.25 18.14 -6.41
CA ILE A 62 -18.63 19.46 -5.89
C ILE A 62 -19.56 20.19 -6.86
N ARG A 63 -19.23 20.21 -8.16
CA ARG A 63 -20.04 20.90 -9.18
C ARG A 63 -21.45 20.31 -9.32
N ARG A 64 -21.60 19.00 -9.09
CA ARG A 64 -22.91 18.32 -9.19
C ARG A 64 -23.64 18.22 -7.85
N GLY A 65 -22.96 18.44 -6.73
CA GLY A 65 -23.53 18.23 -5.39
C GLY A 65 -23.83 16.75 -5.08
N GLU A 66 -23.15 15.83 -5.78
CA GLU A 66 -23.39 14.39 -5.68
C GLU A 66 -22.06 13.66 -5.44
N THR A 67 -22.12 12.52 -4.73
CA THR A 67 -20.98 11.60 -4.61
C THR A 67 -20.59 11.04 -5.97
N VAL A 68 -19.30 10.81 -6.20
CA VAL A 68 -18.79 10.22 -7.44
C VAL A 68 -17.96 8.99 -7.11
N ARG A 69 -18.20 7.91 -7.83
CA ARG A 69 -17.47 6.66 -7.72
C ARG A 69 -16.33 6.62 -8.75
N LEU A 70 -15.09 6.55 -8.27
CA LEU A 70 -13.90 6.38 -9.08
C LEU A 70 -13.47 4.91 -9.09
N ARG A 71 -13.54 4.28 -10.26
CA ARG A 71 -13.05 2.91 -10.48
C ARG A 71 -11.75 2.96 -11.25
N ILE A 72 -10.76 2.21 -10.78
CA ILE A 72 -9.47 2.06 -11.43
C ILE A 72 -9.20 0.58 -11.69
N GLY A 73 -9.04 0.25 -12.96
CA GLY A 73 -8.73 -1.08 -13.48
C GLY A 73 -7.26 -1.46 -13.27
N GLN A 74 -6.97 -2.77 -13.29
CA GLN A 74 -5.61 -3.31 -13.19
C GLN A 74 -4.65 -2.82 -14.29
N THR A 75 -5.21 -2.39 -15.42
CA THR A 75 -4.44 -1.82 -16.54
C THR A 75 -4.16 -0.34 -16.39
N GLY A 76 -4.62 0.32 -15.31
CA GLY A 76 -4.54 1.77 -15.13
C GLY A 76 -5.68 2.55 -15.81
N ALA A 77 -6.61 1.87 -16.49
CA ALA A 77 -7.81 2.53 -17.02
C ALA A 77 -8.73 2.94 -15.86
N TRP A 78 -9.14 4.21 -15.82
CA TRP A 78 -9.97 4.72 -14.74
C TRP A 78 -11.26 5.37 -15.27
N GLN A 79 -12.30 5.32 -14.46
CA GLN A 79 -13.65 5.80 -14.80
C GLN A 79 -14.26 6.44 -13.56
N ALA A 80 -14.81 7.65 -13.70
CA ALA A 80 -15.58 8.31 -12.66
C ALA A 80 -17.06 8.29 -13.05
N VAL A 81 -17.89 7.79 -12.15
CA VAL A 81 -19.31 7.51 -12.38
C VAL A 81 -20.13 8.25 -11.32
N ALA A 82 -21.22 8.90 -11.72
CA ALA A 82 -22.09 9.60 -10.80
C ALA A 82 -22.75 8.65 -9.79
N GLY A 83 -22.88 9.11 -8.54
CA GLY A 83 -23.46 8.35 -7.45
C GLY A 83 -22.51 7.33 -6.83
N THR A 84 -23.08 6.39 -6.06
CA THR A 84 -22.35 5.31 -5.38
C THR A 84 -22.52 3.96 -6.06
N SER A 85 -23.40 3.86 -7.07
CA SER A 85 -23.71 2.61 -7.77
C SER A 85 -22.75 2.36 -8.93
N SER A 86 -22.63 1.10 -9.35
CA SER A 86 -21.76 0.72 -10.47
C SER A 86 -22.31 1.09 -11.85
N GLY A 87 -23.57 1.53 -11.93
CA GLY A 87 -24.29 1.83 -13.17
C GLY A 87 -24.71 3.28 -13.32
N GLY A 88 -24.08 4.21 -12.60
CA GLY A 88 -24.35 5.64 -12.76
C GLY A 88 -23.87 6.19 -14.11
N GLU A 89 -24.12 7.48 -14.33
CA GLU A 89 -23.67 8.21 -15.52
C GLU A 89 -22.13 8.31 -15.54
N LEU A 90 -21.50 7.95 -16.66
CA LEU A 90 -20.05 8.14 -16.83
C LEU A 90 -19.75 9.64 -16.94
N LEU A 91 -19.01 10.18 -15.97
CA LEU A 91 -18.66 11.59 -15.90
C LEU A 91 -17.35 11.88 -16.63
N MET A 92 -16.38 10.99 -16.48
CA MET A 92 -15.05 11.09 -17.08
C MET A 92 -14.34 9.75 -17.02
N SER A 93 -13.36 9.58 -17.89
CA SER A 93 -12.48 8.42 -17.90
C SER A 93 -11.10 8.83 -18.37
N GLY A 94 -10.13 7.95 -18.15
CA GLY A 94 -8.79 8.14 -18.66
C GLY A 94 -7.90 6.94 -18.40
N GLN A 95 -6.61 7.16 -18.61
CA GLN A 95 -5.58 6.16 -18.44
C GLN A 95 -4.51 6.76 -17.53
N LEU A 96 -4.11 5.99 -16.51
CA LEU A 96 -2.96 6.31 -15.68
C LEU A 96 -1.71 5.67 -16.27
N SER A 97 -0.59 6.38 -16.14
CA SER A 97 0.66 6.01 -16.80
C SER A 97 1.57 5.10 -15.96
N GLY A 98 1.16 4.73 -14.73
CA GLY A 98 1.91 3.79 -13.89
C GLY A 98 1.24 3.45 -12.57
N LEU A 99 0.10 2.75 -12.58
CA LEU A 99 -0.56 2.32 -11.34
C LEU A 99 -0.17 0.93 -10.85
N PRO A 100 -0.41 0.63 -9.56
CA PRO A 100 -0.28 -0.70 -8.99
C PRO A 100 -1.31 -1.63 -9.64
N ALA A 101 -0.97 -2.92 -9.70
CA ALA A 101 -1.74 -3.98 -10.35
C ALA A 101 -3.12 -4.29 -9.71
N ASP A 102 -3.59 -3.48 -8.77
CA ASP A 102 -4.76 -3.78 -7.94
C ASP A 102 -5.99 -2.95 -8.28
N LEU A 103 -7.10 -3.67 -8.44
CA LEU A 103 -8.42 -3.10 -8.74
C LEU A 103 -8.89 -2.24 -7.56
N THR A 104 -9.08 -0.96 -7.81
CA THR A 104 -9.41 0.00 -6.75
C THR A 104 -10.73 0.71 -7.07
N ASP A 105 -11.67 0.71 -6.12
CA ASP A 105 -12.95 1.42 -6.25
C ASP A 105 -13.10 2.36 -5.05
N LEU A 106 -13.14 3.68 -5.31
CA LEU A 106 -13.31 4.76 -4.31
C LEU A 106 -14.63 5.46 -4.51
N ILE A 107 -15.26 5.84 -3.42
CA ILE A 107 -16.36 6.80 -3.36
C ILE A 107 -15.79 8.13 -2.88
N LEU A 108 -15.98 9.19 -3.67
CA LEU A 108 -15.59 10.54 -3.35
C LEU A 108 -16.84 11.38 -3.06
N SER A 109 -16.82 12.06 -1.91
CA SER A 109 -17.90 12.93 -1.47
C SER A 109 -17.59 14.40 -1.77
N PRO A 110 -18.60 15.22 -2.15
CA PRO A 110 -18.42 16.66 -2.33
C PRO A 110 -18.01 17.38 -1.03
N VAL A 111 -18.29 16.80 0.15
CA VAL A 111 -17.91 17.38 1.45
C VAL A 111 -16.50 17.01 1.90
N GLY A 112 -15.72 16.34 1.05
CA GLY A 112 -14.28 16.12 1.28
C GLY A 112 -13.90 14.72 1.74
N THR A 113 -14.84 13.82 1.98
CA THR A 113 -14.52 12.44 2.37
C THR A 113 -14.26 11.53 1.17
N CYS A 114 -13.39 10.55 1.35
CA CYS A 114 -13.23 9.42 0.42
C CYS A 114 -13.15 8.11 1.20
N ALA A 115 -13.78 7.09 0.66
CA ALA A 115 -13.79 5.75 1.22
C ALA A 115 -13.73 4.72 0.10
N PRO A 116 -13.16 3.53 0.33
CA PRO A 116 -13.32 2.41 -0.59
C PRO A 116 -14.81 2.08 -0.73
N ALA A 117 -15.22 1.74 -1.95
CA ALA A 117 -16.56 1.20 -2.16
C ALA A 117 -16.72 -0.14 -1.42
N VAL A 118 -17.94 -0.47 -1.00
CA VAL A 118 -18.21 -1.72 -0.28
C VAL A 118 -17.77 -2.90 -1.15
N GLY A 119 -16.82 -3.70 -0.64
CA GLY A 119 -16.28 -4.88 -1.33
C GLY A 119 -15.01 -4.63 -2.14
N SER A 120 -14.43 -3.43 -2.15
CA SER A 120 -13.07 -3.22 -2.66
C SER A 120 -12.03 -3.42 -1.55
N VAL A 121 -10.87 -3.95 -1.94
CA VAL A 121 -9.70 -4.02 -1.08
C VAL A 121 -9.03 -2.65 -1.10
N TRP A 122 -8.65 -2.14 0.07
CA TRP A 122 -7.87 -0.91 0.17
C TRP A 122 -6.43 -1.27 -0.25
N PRO A 123 -5.92 -0.81 -1.41
CA PRO A 123 -4.51 -1.03 -1.72
C PRO A 123 -3.66 -0.22 -0.73
N ASP A 124 -2.47 -0.71 -0.38
CA ASP A 124 -1.54 -0.03 0.53
C ASP A 124 -1.24 1.41 0.09
N ALA A 125 -1.28 1.68 -1.22
CA ALA A 125 -1.14 3.01 -1.82
C ALA A 125 -2.20 4.02 -1.34
N LEU A 126 -3.38 3.55 -0.93
CA LEU A 126 -4.48 4.36 -0.39
C LEU A 126 -4.64 4.23 1.12
N ALA A 127 -3.99 3.26 1.78
CA ALA A 127 -3.88 3.23 3.24
C ALA A 127 -3.13 4.47 3.78
N ALA A 128 -2.33 5.10 2.92
CA ALA A 128 -1.66 6.36 3.18
C ALA A 128 -2.58 7.60 3.07
N PHE A 129 -3.71 7.51 2.35
CA PHE A 129 -4.60 8.66 2.15
C PHE A 129 -5.43 8.94 3.41
N ASP A 130 -5.51 10.21 3.81
CA ASP A 130 -6.40 10.65 4.88
C ASP A 130 -7.86 10.59 4.39
N PRO A 131 -8.75 9.80 5.02
CA PRO A 131 -10.13 9.62 4.58
C PRO A 131 -10.99 10.89 4.71
N LEU A 132 -10.56 11.87 5.50
CA LEU A 132 -11.29 13.12 5.72
C LEU A 132 -10.88 14.24 4.76
N THR A 133 -9.66 14.18 4.24
CA THR A 133 -9.11 15.22 3.34
C THR A 133 -8.86 14.72 1.93
N CYS A 134 -8.83 13.40 1.71
CA CYS A 134 -8.42 12.74 0.47
C CYS A 134 -7.08 13.23 -0.06
N GLU A 135 -6.20 13.61 0.85
CA GLU A 135 -4.82 13.92 0.55
C GLU A 135 -3.95 12.73 0.94
N PRO A 136 -2.91 12.42 0.15
CA PRO A 136 -1.86 11.53 0.63
C PRO A 136 -1.14 12.19 1.81
N PRO A 137 -0.50 11.41 2.69
CA PRO A 137 0.04 11.94 3.92
C PRO A 137 1.18 12.92 3.60
N PRO A 138 1.31 14.02 4.36
CA PRO A 138 2.46 14.91 4.22
C PRO A 138 3.74 14.11 4.53
N ARG A 139 4.77 14.29 3.70
CA ARG A 139 6.10 13.73 3.96
C ARG A 139 6.72 14.29 5.22
#